data_AF-A0A9P1B1W3-F1
#
_entry.id   AF-A0A9P1B1W3-F1
#
_cell.length_a   1.000
_cell.length_b   1.000
_cell.length_c   1.000
_cell.angle_alpha   90.00
_cell.angle_beta   90.00
_cell.angle_gamma   90.00
#
_symmetry.space_group_name_H-M   'P 1'
#
loop_
_entity.id
_entity.type
_entity.pdbx_description
1 polymer ?
#
loop_
_entity_poly.entity_id
_entity_poly.type
_entity_poly.pdbx_seq_one_letter_code
_entity_poly.pdbx_strand_id
1 'polypeptide(L)'
;MSNGDLVVHEAIHDDDDVEMTSGMEAAMQIDMNGFPVDERVRRMIIDLQRHWLTDYHNTREKALVELAEKLHQEFIDDQDKIKEELLQQFKEELEATKLATEAKHQEDLELEKQKLIEKHSKELALSKKKQWCWSCDNEAIYHCCWNTSYCSVDCQQGHWQSHRKFCRRKKGMMAIAQAVNGPPAVLPNQ
;
A
#
# COMPACT_ATOMS: atom_id res chain seq x y z
N MET A 1 -11.10 -3.40 14.91
CA MET A 1 -11.84 -2.55 13.96
C MET A 1 -13.28 -2.97 14.08
N SER A 2 -14.08 -2.15 14.76
CA SER A 2 -15.47 -2.46 15.12
C SER A 2 -16.36 -2.34 13.88
N ASN A 3 -17.02 -3.43 13.50
CA ASN A 3 -18.15 -3.38 12.57
C ASN A 3 -19.30 -2.68 13.30
N GLY A 4 -19.56 -1.43 12.92
CA GLY A 4 -20.73 -0.69 13.36
C GLY A 4 -21.85 -0.92 12.35
N ASP A 5 -22.67 -1.94 12.59
CA ASP A 5 -23.93 -2.12 11.88
C ASP A 5 -24.86 -0.96 12.27
N LEU A 6 -25.05 -0.02 11.35
CA LEU A 6 -26.01 1.06 11.50
C LEU A 6 -27.40 0.51 11.12
N VAL A 7 -28.08 -0.09 12.10
CA VAL A 7 -29.50 -0.47 11.96
C VAL A 7 -30.32 0.82 11.96
N VAL A 8 -30.78 1.24 10.79
CA VAL A 8 -31.77 2.31 10.66
C VAL A 8 -33.11 1.72 11.08
N HIS A 9 -33.58 2.14 12.25
CA HIS A 9 -34.88 1.74 12.79
C HIS A 9 -35.95 2.59 12.13
N GLU A 10 -36.56 2.10 11.05
CA GLU A 10 -37.64 2.79 10.35
C GLU A 10 -38.96 2.42 11.04
N ALA A 11 -39.41 3.32 11.93
CA ALA A 11 -40.75 3.24 12.52
C ALA A 11 -41.73 3.81 11.49
N ILE A 12 -42.33 2.92 10.69
CA ILE A 12 -43.50 3.24 9.87
C ILE A 12 -44.70 3.22 10.83
N HIS A 13 -45.26 4.40 11.11
CA HIS A 13 -46.53 4.55 11.82
C HIS A 13 -47.66 4.26 10.81
N ASP A 14 -48.24 3.06 10.90
CA ASP A 14 -49.41 2.60 10.13
C ASP A 14 -50.73 3.14 10.73
N ASP A 15 -50.90 4.47 10.89
CA ASP A 15 -52.10 5.03 11.54
C ASP A 15 -53.02 5.88 10.64
N ASP A 16 -52.69 6.19 9.38
CA ASP A 16 -53.44 7.20 8.60
C ASP A 16 -54.33 6.67 7.45
N ASP A 17 -54.34 5.37 7.13
CA ASP A 17 -55.06 4.86 5.94
C ASP A 17 -56.57 4.63 6.15
N VAL A 18 -57.07 4.59 7.39
CA VAL A 18 -58.48 4.28 7.69
C VAL A 18 -59.39 5.52 7.67
N GLU A 19 -58.86 6.73 7.83
CA GLU A 19 -59.71 7.95 7.89
C GLU A 19 -60.09 8.52 6.52
N MET A 20 -59.25 8.37 5.49
CA MET A 20 -59.45 9.04 4.19
C MET A 20 -60.49 8.36 3.29
N THR A 21 -60.77 7.06 3.49
CA THR A 21 -61.78 6.31 2.72
C THR A 21 -63.20 6.62 3.20
N SER A 22 -63.38 6.79 4.51
CA SER A 22 -64.67 7.08 5.17
C SER A 22 -65.23 8.47 4.81
N GLY A 23 -64.36 9.48 4.65
CA GLY A 23 -64.77 10.85 4.37
C GLY A 23 -65.38 11.08 2.98
N MET A 24 -64.97 10.31 1.96
CA MET A 24 -65.45 10.48 0.57
C MET A 24 -66.72 9.68 0.25
N GLU A 25 -66.97 8.55 0.91
CA GLU A 25 -68.27 7.85 0.83
C GLU A 25 -69.42 8.70 1.40
N ALA A 26 -69.12 9.52 2.41
CA ALA A 26 -70.07 10.45 3.02
C ALA A 26 -70.31 11.73 2.19
N ALA A 27 -69.35 12.15 1.36
CA ALA A 27 -69.33 13.49 0.78
C ALA A 27 -70.30 13.74 -0.39
N MET A 28 -70.94 12.72 -0.98
CA MET A 28 -71.80 12.97 -2.14
C MET A 28 -72.86 11.89 -2.40
N GLN A 29 -73.69 11.61 -1.40
CA GLN A 29 -74.99 11.01 -1.64
C GLN A 29 -75.90 12.09 -2.24
N ILE A 30 -76.16 12.03 -3.55
CA ILE A 30 -77.19 12.90 -4.14
C ILE A 30 -78.54 12.42 -3.62
N ASP A 31 -79.20 13.23 -2.79
CA ASP A 31 -80.55 12.97 -2.31
C ASP A 31 -81.55 13.04 -3.48
N MET A 32 -81.77 11.88 -4.12
CA MET A 32 -82.72 11.68 -5.20
C MET A 32 -84.14 11.34 -4.68
N ASN A 33 -84.47 11.65 -3.41
CA ASN A 33 -85.80 11.40 -2.85
C ASN A 33 -86.88 12.39 -3.35
N GLY A 34 -86.48 13.44 -4.08
CA GLY A 34 -87.38 14.49 -4.58
C GLY A 34 -87.76 14.44 -6.07
N PHE A 35 -87.17 13.54 -6.88
CA PHE A 35 -87.46 13.42 -8.32
C PHE A 35 -88.07 12.06 -8.65
N PRO A 36 -89.17 11.98 -9.45
CA PRO A 36 -89.76 10.70 -9.86
C PRO A 36 -88.90 10.06 -10.98
N VAL A 37 -87.74 9.53 -10.59
CA VAL A 37 -86.86 8.76 -11.47
C VAL A 37 -87.26 7.29 -11.39
N ASP A 38 -87.38 6.63 -12.54
CA ASP A 38 -87.60 5.18 -12.62
C ASP A 38 -86.51 4.42 -11.84
N GLU A 39 -86.89 3.45 -11.01
CA GLU A 39 -85.99 2.77 -10.07
C GLU A 39 -84.80 2.09 -10.78
N ARG A 40 -85.02 1.64 -12.01
CA ARG A 40 -83.97 1.11 -12.88
C ARG A 40 -82.92 2.16 -13.25
N VAL A 41 -83.36 3.38 -13.58
CA VAL A 41 -82.48 4.50 -13.90
C VAL A 41 -81.70 4.96 -12.66
N ARG A 42 -82.35 4.98 -11.49
CA ARG A 42 -81.70 5.24 -10.20
C ARG A 42 -80.57 4.25 -9.92
N ARG A 43 -80.81 2.94 -10.10
CA ARG A 43 -79.80 1.90 -9.92
C ARG A 43 -78.61 2.10 -10.86
N MET A 44 -78.86 2.33 -12.15
CA MET A 44 -77.79 2.56 -13.14
C MET A 44 -76.92 3.77 -12.80
N ILE A 45 -77.50 4.85 -12.27
CA ILE A 45 -76.75 6.04 -11.84
C ILE A 45 -75.85 5.72 -10.63
N ILE A 46 -76.37 4.99 -9.64
CA ILE A 46 -75.60 4.59 -8.45
C ILE A 46 -74.44 3.66 -8.84
N ASP A 47 -74.69 2.69 -9.71
CA ASP A 47 -73.67 1.73 -10.14
C ASP A 47 -72.57 2.43 -10.96
N LEU A 48 -72.93 3.38 -11.83
CA LEU A 48 -71.96 4.19 -12.56
C LEU A 48 -71.14 5.08 -11.63
N GLN A 49 -71.77 5.71 -10.64
CA GLN A 49 -71.09 6.54 -9.65
C GLN A 49 -70.10 5.71 -8.82
N ARG A 50 -70.51 4.53 -8.36
CA ARG A 50 -69.64 3.59 -7.62
C ARG A 50 -68.45 3.15 -8.48
N HIS A 51 -68.71 2.69 -9.70
CA HIS A 51 -67.66 2.26 -10.62
C HIS A 51 -66.65 3.40 -10.88
N TRP A 52 -67.13 4.61 -11.16
CA TRP A 52 -66.25 5.75 -11.43
C TRP A 52 -65.40 6.15 -10.20
N LEU A 53 -66.00 6.15 -9.00
CA LEU A 53 -65.26 6.42 -7.77
C LEU A 53 -64.21 5.36 -7.46
N THR A 54 -64.54 4.08 -7.64
CA THR A 54 -63.60 2.97 -7.49
C THR A 54 -62.46 3.06 -8.51
N ASP A 55 -62.78 3.31 -9.78
CA ASP A 55 -61.77 3.43 -10.83
C ASP A 55 -60.84 4.64 -10.62
N TYR A 56 -61.40 5.78 -10.19
CA TYR A 56 -60.62 6.96 -9.85
C TYR A 56 -59.69 6.69 -8.66
N HIS A 57 -60.21 6.07 -7.59
CA HIS A 57 -59.42 5.71 -6.42
C HIS A 57 -58.26 4.78 -6.80
N ASN A 58 -58.56 3.69 -7.51
CA ASN A 58 -57.57 2.69 -7.92
C ASN A 58 -56.52 3.30 -8.85
N THR A 59 -56.93 4.17 -9.78
CA THR A 59 -56.00 4.85 -10.70
C THR A 59 -55.09 5.80 -9.94
N ARG A 60 -55.63 6.57 -8.99
CA ARG A 60 -54.85 7.49 -8.15
C ARG A 60 -53.84 6.75 -7.29
N GLU A 61 -54.30 5.71 -6.58
CA GLU A 61 -53.46 4.88 -5.72
C GLU A 61 -52.35 4.22 -6.53
N LYS A 62 -52.68 3.63 -7.67
CA LYS A 62 -51.69 3.04 -8.58
C LYS A 62 -50.64 4.06 -9.04
N ALA A 63 -51.05 5.26 -9.42
CA ALA A 63 -50.12 6.31 -9.83
C ALA A 63 -49.18 6.76 -8.70
N LEU A 64 -49.67 6.79 -7.45
CA LEU A 64 -48.85 7.13 -6.28
C LEU A 64 -47.83 6.03 -5.99
N VAL A 65 -48.25 4.76 -6.03
CA VAL A 65 -47.35 3.62 -5.81
C VAL A 65 -46.27 3.57 -6.90
N GLU A 66 -46.65 3.69 -8.18
CA GLU A 66 -45.68 3.69 -9.29
C GLU A 66 -44.67 4.84 -9.18
N LEU A 67 -45.10 6.03 -8.73
CA LEU A 67 -44.20 7.16 -8.52
C LEU A 67 -43.25 6.92 -7.33
N ALA A 68 -43.77 6.38 -6.22
CA ALA A 68 -42.98 6.07 -5.03
C ALA A 68 -41.93 4.98 -5.33
N GLU A 69 -42.32 3.90 -6.00
CA GLU A 69 -41.42 2.84 -6.45
C GLU A 69 -40.32 3.38 -7.37
N LYS A 70 -40.69 4.24 -8.32
CA LYS A 70 -39.71 4.84 -9.24
C LYS A 70 -38.71 5.72 -8.48
N LEU A 71 -39.19 6.59 -7.58
CA LEU A 71 -38.32 7.47 -6.81
C LEU A 71 -37.39 6.66 -5.88
N HIS A 72 -37.90 5.59 -5.28
CA HIS A 72 -37.10 4.69 -4.45
C HIS A 72 -36.03 3.97 -5.26
N GLN A 73 -36.36 3.48 -6.45
CA GLN A 73 -35.39 2.85 -7.35
C GLN A 73 -34.31 3.83 -7.78
N GLU A 74 -34.68 5.05 -8.19
CA GLU A 74 -33.72 6.11 -8.55
C GLU A 74 -32.78 6.43 -7.39
N PHE A 75 -33.30 6.49 -6.16
CA PHE A 75 -32.48 6.72 -4.96
C PHE A 75 -31.48 5.59 -4.69
N ILE A 76 -31.90 4.32 -4.84
CA ILE A 76 -31.01 3.17 -4.69
C ILE A 76 -29.92 3.19 -5.76
N ASP A 77 -30.29 3.42 -7.01
CA ASP A 77 -29.36 3.45 -8.13
C ASP A 77 -28.31 4.57 -7.94
N ASP A 78 -28.74 5.76 -7.50
CA ASP A 78 -27.85 6.87 -7.19
C ASP A 78 -26.92 6.55 -6.01
N GLN A 79 -27.43 5.91 -4.96
CA GLN A 79 -26.62 5.48 -3.82
C GLN A 79 -25.53 4.48 -4.24
N ASP A 80 -25.90 3.46 -5.01
CA ASP A 80 -24.96 2.44 -5.47
C ASP A 80 -23.92 3.04 -6.41
N LYS A 81 -24.33 3.93 -7.30
CA LYS A 81 -23.39 4.66 -8.18
C LYS A 81 -22.39 5.49 -7.38
N ILE A 82 -22.85 6.28 -6.41
CA ILE A 82 -21.95 7.10 -5.57
C ILE A 82 -20.96 6.21 -4.80
N LYS A 83 -21.44 5.07 -4.30
CA LYS A 83 -20.61 4.10 -3.58
C LYS A 83 -19.55 3.49 -4.48
N GLU A 84 -19.90 3.09 -5.70
CA GLU A 84 -18.96 2.55 -6.68
C GLU A 84 -17.91 3.59 -7.08
N GLU A 85 -18.32 4.83 -7.36
CA GLU A 85 -17.42 5.94 -7.70
C GLU A 85 -16.44 6.22 -6.55
N LEU A 86 -16.93 6.25 -5.30
CA LEU A 86 -16.10 6.50 -4.13
C LEU A 86 -15.08 5.36 -3.89
N LEU A 87 -15.51 4.11 -4.03
CA LEU A 87 -14.61 2.95 -3.90
C LEU A 87 -13.53 2.95 -4.98
N GLN A 88 -13.89 3.31 -6.21
CA GLN A 88 -12.94 3.41 -7.31
C GLN A 88 -11.91 4.51 -7.06
N GLN A 89 -12.35 5.69 -6.62
CA GLN A 89 -11.45 6.79 -6.26
C GLN A 89 -10.46 6.38 -5.15
N PHE A 90 -10.96 5.79 -4.06
CA PHE A 90 -10.08 5.32 -2.98
C PHE A 90 -9.08 4.28 -3.45
N LYS A 91 -9.49 3.37 -4.33
CA LYS A 91 -8.58 2.35 -4.89
C LYS A 91 -7.47 2.98 -5.73
N GLU A 92 -7.81 3.95 -6.58
CA GLU A 92 -6.85 4.68 -7.41
C GLU A 92 -5.86 5.48 -6.56
N GLU A 93 -6.34 6.19 -5.54
CA GLU A 93 -5.49 6.94 -4.60
C GLU A 93 -4.55 6.03 -3.81
N LEU A 94 -5.05 4.87 -3.36
CA LEU A 94 -4.24 3.88 -2.64
C LEU A 94 -3.11 3.35 -3.54
N GLU A 95 -3.42 2.94 -4.77
CA GLU A 95 -2.43 2.44 -5.71
C GLU A 95 -1.42 3.52 -6.12
N ALA A 96 -1.87 4.76 -6.36
CA ALA A 96 -0.98 5.88 -6.64
C ALA A 96 -0.01 6.15 -5.48
N THR A 97 -0.52 6.17 -4.24
CA THR A 97 0.29 6.39 -3.04
C THR A 97 1.30 5.26 -2.83
N LYS A 98 0.87 4.01 -3.04
CA LYS A 98 1.73 2.83 -2.95
C LYS A 98 2.86 2.90 -3.96
N LEU A 99 2.56 3.13 -5.24
CA LEU A 99 3.56 3.24 -6.30
C LEU A 99 4.55 4.38 -6.04
N ALA A 100 4.08 5.55 -5.61
CA ALA A 100 4.94 6.68 -5.27
C ALA A 100 5.88 6.35 -4.09
N THR A 101 5.37 5.65 -3.08
CA THR A 101 6.16 5.25 -1.91
C THR A 101 7.20 4.20 -2.27
N GLU A 102 6.83 3.20 -3.08
CA GLU A 102 7.75 2.16 -3.57
C GLU A 102 8.86 2.76 -4.44
N ALA A 103 8.51 3.68 -5.36
CA ALA A 103 9.48 4.36 -6.21
C ALA A 103 10.48 5.18 -5.39
N LYS A 104 10.00 5.96 -4.41
CA LYS A 104 10.86 6.73 -3.51
C LYS A 104 11.77 5.82 -2.69
N HIS A 105 11.24 4.73 -2.15
CA HIS A 105 12.04 3.77 -1.38
C HIS A 105 13.13 3.13 -2.23
N GLN A 106 12.82 2.79 -3.49
CA GLN A 106 13.79 2.24 -4.43
C GLN A 106 14.90 3.25 -4.77
N GLU A 107 14.56 4.52 -4.95
CA GLU A 107 15.52 5.59 -5.17
C GLU A 107 16.46 5.77 -3.96
N ASP A 108 15.89 5.83 -2.75
CA ASP A 108 16.65 5.95 -1.49
C ASP A 108 17.62 4.77 -1.31
N LEU A 109 17.18 3.54 -1.61
CA LEU A 109 18.00 2.34 -1.55
C LEU A 109 19.17 2.38 -2.55
N GLU A 110 18.93 2.80 -3.79
CA GLU A 110 19.99 2.88 -4.79
C GLU A 110 21.00 3.98 -4.43
N LEU A 111 20.55 5.10 -3.88
CA LEU A 111 21.42 6.17 -3.39
C LEU A 111 22.32 5.69 -2.24
N GLU A 112 21.77 4.99 -1.25
CA GLU A 112 22.54 4.46 -0.12
C GLU A 112 23.52 3.36 -0.56
N LYS A 113 23.10 2.50 -1.49
CA LYS A 113 23.98 1.51 -2.11
C LYS A 113 25.15 2.19 -2.83
N GLN A 114 24.90 3.23 -3.61
CA GLN A 114 25.95 3.96 -4.31
C GLN A 114 26.92 4.64 -3.34
N LYS A 115 26.41 5.28 -2.28
CA LYS A 115 27.25 5.83 -1.20
C LYS A 115 28.13 4.78 -0.55
N LEU A 116 27.59 3.58 -0.29
CA LEU A 116 28.33 2.49 0.34
C LEU A 116 29.42 1.95 -0.60
N ILE A 117 29.13 1.81 -1.89
CA ILE A 117 30.10 1.41 -2.92
C ILE A 117 31.25 2.42 -2.98
N GLU A 118 30.95 3.71 -3.01
CA GLU A 118 31.97 4.76 -3.05
C GLU A 118 32.82 4.80 -1.79
N LYS A 119 32.19 4.67 -0.62
CA LYS A 119 32.90 4.60 0.66
C LYS A 119 33.84 3.40 0.70
N HIS A 120 33.34 2.22 0.34
CA HIS A 120 34.13 1.00 0.32
C HIS A 120 35.30 1.09 -0.68
N SER A 121 35.06 1.64 -1.87
CA SER A 121 36.10 1.89 -2.86
C SER A 121 37.21 2.80 -2.32
N LYS A 122 36.85 3.89 -1.63
CA LYS A 122 37.82 4.80 -0.98
C LYS A 122 38.59 4.09 0.14
N GLU A 123 37.92 3.32 0.99
CA GLU A 123 38.56 2.56 2.07
C GLU A 123 39.54 1.50 1.53
N LEU A 124 39.17 0.77 0.48
CA LEU A 124 40.06 -0.17 -0.20
C LEU A 124 41.29 0.54 -0.79
N ALA A 125 41.10 1.70 -1.41
CA ALA A 125 42.20 2.47 -1.98
C ALA A 125 43.17 2.99 -0.88
N LEU A 126 42.65 3.41 0.26
CA LEU A 126 43.45 3.77 1.43
C LEU A 126 44.16 2.54 2.02
N SER A 127 43.47 1.40 2.06
CA SER A 127 44.03 0.18 2.63
C SER A 127 45.24 -0.32 1.85
N LYS A 128 45.15 -0.29 0.52
CA LYS A 128 46.25 -0.67 -0.39
C LYS A 128 47.51 0.21 -0.28
N LYS A 129 47.42 1.39 0.34
CA LYS A 129 48.56 2.30 0.54
C LYS A 129 49.34 2.03 1.84
N LYS A 130 48.85 1.14 2.71
CA LYS A 130 49.43 0.83 4.02
C LYS A 130 50.01 -0.57 4.06
N GLN A 131 50.84 -0.82 5.08
CA GLN A 131 51.32 -2.16 5.42
C GLN A 131 50.46 -2.73 6.54
N TRP A 132 50.17 -4.03 6.49
CA TRP A 132 49.24 -4.69 7.41
C TRP A 132 49.93 -5.81 8.18
N CYS A 133 49.58 -5.93 9.46
CA CYS A 133 50.11 -6.95 10.35
C CYS A 133 49.60 -8.31 9.89
N TRP A 134 50.51 -9.23 9.59
CA TRP A 134 50.13 -10.57 9.13
C TRP A 134 49.25 -11.31 10.16
N SER A 135 49.41 -11.02 11.45
CA SER A 135 48.75 -11.75 12.52
C SER A 135 47.35 -11.21 12.90
N CYS A 136 47.07 -9.93 12.67
CA CYS A 136 45.86 -9.29 13.22
C CYS A 136 45.28 -8.13 12.39
N ASP A 137 45.78 -7.90 11.17
CA ASP A 137 45.29 -6.87 10.24
C ASP A 137 45.31 -5.42 10.75
N ASN A 138 45.97 -5.15 11.88
CA ASN A 138 46.30 -3.79 12.30
C ASN A 138 47.41 -3.21 11.42
N GLU A 139 47.49 -1.87 11.34
CA GLU A 139 48.56 -1.20 10.60
C GLU A 139 49.94 -1.61 11.15
N ALA A 140 50.79 -2.13 10.26
CA ALA A 140 52.09 -2.64 10.63
C ALA A 140 53.12 -1.52 10.74
N ILE A 141 53.92 -1.57 11.81
CA ILE A 141 55.01 -0.62 12.06
C ILE A 141 56.39 -1.30 12.02
N TYR A 142 56.44 -2.63 12.08
CA TYR A 142 57.66 -3.42 11.99
C TYR A 142 57.69 -4.26 10.71
N HIS A 143 58.73 -4.08 9.89
CA HIS A 143 58.93 -4.91 8.71
C HIS A 143 59.80 -6.14 9.03
N CYS A 144 59.41 -7.33 8.56
CA CYS A 144 60.24 -8.54 8.63
C CYS A 144 60.88 -8.87 7.27
N CYS A 145 60.06 -9.18 6.26
CA CYS A 145 60.49 -9.45 4.89
C CYS A 145 59.35 -9.24 3.89
N TRP A 146 59.57 -9.49 2.59
CA TRP A 146 58.54 -9.34 1.55
C TRP A 146 57.21 -9.99 1.96
N ASN A 147 56.13 -9.19 1.93
CA ASN A 147 54.77 -9.59 2.30
C ASN A 147 54.63 -10.13 3.75
N THR A 148 55.49 -9.71 4.68
CA THR A 148 55.34 -10.03 6.11
C THR A 148 55.80 -8.86 6.98
N SER A 149 54.84 -8.20 7.62
CA SER A 149 55.03 -7.08 8.54
C SER A 149 54.15 -7.30 9.80
N TYR A 150 54.47 -6.61 10.90
CA TYR A 150 53.78 -6.77 12.18
C TYR A 150 53.51 -5.40 12.85
N CYS A 151 52.42 -5.32 13.63
CA CYS A 151 52.13 -4.14 14.45
C CYS A 151 52.85 -4.17 15.82
N SER A 152 53.22 -5.36 16.31
CA SER A 152 53.89 -5.53 17.60
C SER A 152 54.84 -6.74 17.61
N VAL A 153 55.74 -6.76 18.59
CA VAL A 153 56.64 -7.91 18.83
C VAL A 153 55.82 -9.14 19.22
N ASP A 154 54.73 -8.99 19.97
CA ASP A 154 53.86 -10.11 20.34
C ASP A 154 53.24 -10.78 19.12
N CYS A 155 52.75 -9.99 18.16
CA CYS A 155 52.25 -10.51 16.88
C CYS A 155 53.33 -11.25 16.09
N GLN A 156 54.57 -10.75 16.13
CA GLN A 156 55.72 -11.39 15.49
C GLN A 156 56.07 -12.72 16.17
N GLN A 157 56.16 -12.76 17.50
CA GLN A 157 56.48 -13.98 18.25
C GLN A 157 55.40 -15.05 18.07
N GLY A 158 54.12 -14.66 18.07
CA GLY A 158 53.00 -15.55 17.81
C GLY A 158 53.07 -16.20 16.42
N HIS A 159 53.41 -15.44 15.38
CA HIS A 159 53.59 -15.97 14.02
C HIS A 159 54.96 -16.64 13.79
N TRP A 160 55.95 -16.43 14.66
CA TRP A 160 57.34 -16.78 14.38
C TRP A 160 57.57 -18.27 14.10
N GLN A 161 56.87 -19.16 14.81
CA GLN A 161 57.07 -20.60 14.71
C GLN A 161 56.81 -21.14 13.30
N SER A 162 55.80 -20.59 12.60
CA SER A 162 55.52 -20.91 11.20
C SER A 162 56.38 -20.08 10.25
N HIS A 163 56.51 -18.77 10.48
CA HIS A 163 57.23 -17.84 9.60
C HIS A 163 58.71 -18.19 9.40
N ARG A 164 59.41 -18.63 10.46
CA ARG A 164 60.87 -18.84 10.46
C ARG A 164 61.37 -19.82 9.38
N LYS A 165 60.51 -20.74 8.94
CA LYS A 165 60.83 -21.77 7.93
C LYS A 165 61.08 -21.16 6.54
N PHE A 166 60.40 -20.05 6.23
CA PHE A 166 60.42 -19.41 4.90
C PHE A 166 60.80 -17.92 4.95
N CYS A 167 61.21 -17.42 6.12
CA CYS A 167 61.65 -16.03 6.29
C CYS A 167 62.81 -15.70 5.33
N ARG A 168 62.61 -14.68 4.48
CA ARG A 168 63.59 -14.27 3.47
C ARG A 168 64.73 -13.43 4.07
N ARG A 169 64.55 -12.82 5.23
CA ARG A 169 65.59 -12.03 5.92
C ARG A 169 66.83 -12.87 6.25
N LYS A 170 66.65 -14.14 6.65
CA LYS A 170 67.77 -15.08 6.93
C LYS A 170 68.62 -15.40 5.70
N LYS A 171 68.00 -15.50 4.51
CA LYS A 171 68.71 -15.74 3.25
C LYS A 171 69.43 -14.49 2.73
N GLY A 172 68.84 -13.30 2.90
CA GLY A 172 69.44 -12.03 2.49
C GLY A 172 70.74 -11.70 3.24
N MET A 173 70.81 -11.93 4.55
CA MET A 173 72.05 -11.71 5.32
C MET A 173 73.18 -12.66 4.91
N MET A 174 72.88 -13.91 4.56
CA MET A 174 73.89 -14.87 4.08
C MET A 174 74.41 -14.52 2.68
N ALA A 175 73.55 -14.03 1.78
CA ALA A 175 73.96 -13.59 0.44
C ALA A 175 74.84 -12.32 0.48
N ILE A 176 74.48 -11.36 1.34
CA ILE A 176 75.30 -10.14 1.52
C ILE A 176 76.65 -10.53 2.14
N ALA A 177 76.69 -11.35 3.19
CA ALA A 177 77.93 -11.80 3.82
C ALA A 177 78.88 -12.53 2.86
N GLN A 178 78.36 -13.25 1.84
CA GLN A 178 79.16 -13.86 0.79
C GLN A 178 79.68 -12.85 -0.24
N ALA A 179 78.90 -11.80 -0.56
CA ALA A 179 79.32 -10.73 -1.46
C ALA A 179 80.36 -9.79 -0.85
N VAL A 180 80.37 -9.57 0.48
CA VAL A 180 81.38 -8.72 1.15
C VAL A 180 82.72 -9.44 1.38
N ASN A 181 82.74 -10.77 1.39
CA ASN A 181 83.96 -11.59 1.60
C ASN A 181 84.46 -12.31 0.33
N GLY A 182 83.81 -12.11 -0.82
CA GLY A 182 84.28 -12.61 -2.11
C GLY A 182 85.36 -11.69 -2.70
N PRO A 183 86.39 -12.24 -3.39
CA PRO A 183 87.38 -11.40 -4.05
C PRO A 183 86.69 -10.44 -5.03
N PRO A 184 87.16 -9.19 -5.16
CA PRO A 184 86.50 -8.19 -5.99
C PRO A 184 86.39 -8.72 -7.42
N ALA A 185 85.17 -8.71 -7.96
CA ALA A 185 84.91 -9.08 -9.33
C ALA A 185 85.65 -8.10 -10.25
N VAL A 186 86.68 -8.60 -10.94
CA VAL A 186 87.35 -7.87 -12.03
C VAL A 186 86.32 -7.72 -13.14
N LEU A 187 85.82 -6.51 -13.34
CA LEU A 187 84.96 -6.17 -14.46
C LEU A 187 85.80 -6.27 -15.76
N PRO A 188 85.37 -7.05 -16.77
CA PRO A 188 86.02 -7.03 -18.06
C PRO A 188 85.72 -5.70 -18.75
N ASN A 189 86.79 -5.04 -19.18
CA ASN A 189 86.78 -3.80 -19.93
C ASN A 189 86.19 -4.06 -21.32
N GLN A 190 85.03 -3.48 -21.64
CA GLN A 190 84.59 -3.16 -23.01
C GLN A 190 83.74 -1.89 -22.98
#